data_AF-A0A2H6F862-F1
#
_entry.id   AF-A0A2H6F862-F1
#
_cell.length_a   1.000
_cell.length_b   1.000
_cell.length_c   1.000
_cell.angle_alpha   90.00
_cell.angle_beta   90.00
_cell.angle_gamma   90.00
#
_symmetry.space_group_name_H-M   'P 1'
#
loop_
_entity.id
_entity.type
_entity.pdbx_description
1 polymer ?
#
loop_
_entity_poly.entity_id
_entity_poly.type
_entity_poly.pdbx_seq_one_letter_code
_entity_poly.pdbx_strand_id
1 'polypeptide(L)' 'MEIILSLEKMTTEDKIQAMETIWDDLCKKADSISSPPWHEKVFEAREDGIKNGDDEFVDWSTAKKNIQDSIS' A
#
# COMPACT_ATOMS: atom_id res chain seq x y z
N MET A 1 -5.17 -17.67 -18.80
CA MET A 1 -3.80 -18.23 -18.75
C MET A 1 -3.46 -18.36 -17.29
N GLU A 2 -3.26 -19.58 -16.80
CA GLU A 2 -2.81 -19.80 -15.42
C GLU A 2 -1.28 -19.71 -15.37
N ILE A 3 -0.75 -18.90 -14.46
CA ILE A 3 0.68 -18.80 -14.20
C ILE A 3 0.96 -19.61 -12.94
N ILE A 4 1.64 -20.75 -13.09
CA ILE A 4 2.01 -21.60 -11.95
C ILE A 4 3.46 -21.28 -11.57
N LEU A 5 3.64 -20.53 -10.49
CA LEU A 5 4.95 -20.33 -9.88
C LEU A 5 5.29 -21.55 -9.01
N SER A 6 6.50 -22.09 -9.15
CA SER A 6 6.99 -23.18 -8.29
C SER A 6 7.39 -22.67 -6.90
N LEU A 7 6.44 -22.05 -6.19
CA LEU A 7 6.68 -21.37 -4.90
C LEU A 7 7.29 -22.31 -3.84
N GLU A 8 6.95 -23.59 -3.87
CA GLU A 8 7.51 -24.60 -2.94
C GLU A 8 9.02 -24.80 -3.10
N LYS A 9 9.59 -24.43 -4.26
CA LYS A 9 11.03 -24.54 -4.52
C LYS A 9 11.80 -23.25 -4.23
N MET A 10 11.10 -22.17 -3.89
CA MET A 10 11.69 -20.86 -3.65
C MET A 10 11.98 -20.67 -2.16
N THR A 11 13.12 -20.07 -1.86
CA THR A 11 13.38 -19.55 -0.51
C THR A 11 12.44 -18.38 -0.19
N THR A 12 12.42 -17.93 1.07
CA THR A 12 11.61 -16.77 1.45
C THR A 12 12.09 -15.52 0.72
N GLU A 13 13.41 -15.36 0.58
CA GLU A 13 14.07 -14.27 -0.12
C GLU A 13 13.67 -14.26 -1.61
N ASP A 14 13.70 -15.42 -2.26
CA ASP A 14 13.28 -15.56 -3.67
C ASP A 14 11.82 -15.16 -3.87
N LYS A 15 10.93 -15.55 -2.93
CA LYS A 15 9.50 -15.19 -2.98
C LYS A 15 9.30 -13.69 -2.85
N ILE A 16 10.01 -13.06 -1.92
CA ILE A 16 9.96 -11.60 -1.74
C ILE A 16 10.46 -10.90 -3.00
N GLN A 17 11.59 -11.32 -3.56
CA GLN A 17 12.11 -10.72 -4.78
C GLN A 17 11.17 -10.90 -5.98
N ALA A 18 10.53 -12.07 -6.11
CA ALA A 18 9.51 -12.29 -7.13
C ALA A 18 8.31 -11.36 -6.94
N MET A 19 7.84 -11.19 -5.70
CA MET A 19 6.75 -10.26 -5.37
C MET A 19 7.11 -8.82 -5.74
N GLU A 20 8.30 -8.34 -5.38
CA GLU A 20 8.80 -7.00 -5.73
C GLU A 20 8.90 -6.80 -7.24
N THR A 21 9.37 -7.82 -7.96
CA THR A 21 9.49 -7.75 -9.44
C THR A 21 8.12 -7.67 -10.10
N ILE A 22 7.15 -8.45 -9.62
CA ILE A 22 5.76 -8.39 -10.09
C ILE A 22 5.17 -7.01 -9.78
N TRP A 23 5.40 -6.51 -8.57
CA TRP A 23 4.91 -5.21 -8.13
C TRP A 23 5.46 -4.07 -9.00
N ASP A 24 6.77 -4.05 -9.28
CA ASP A 24 7.41 -3.06 -10.16
C ASP A 24 6.83 -3.08 -11.59
N ASP A 25 6.57 -4.25 -12.17
CA ASP A 25 5.93 -4.34 -13.49
C ASP A 25 4.49 -3.82 -13.49
N LEU A 26 3.71 -4.13 -12.45
CA LEU A 26 2.35 -3.60 -12.29
C LEU A 26 2.35 -2.08 -12.17
N CYS A 27 3.28 -1.51 -11.39
CA CYS A 27 3.40 -0.06 -11.21
C CYS A 27 3.68 0.69 -12.52
N LYS A 28 4.42 0.10 -13.47
CA LYS A 28 4.67 0.72 -14.80
C LYS A 28 3.40 0.96 -15.60
N LYS A 29 2.32 0.26 -15.30
CA LYS A 29 1.01 0.38 -15.96
C LYS A 29 -0.06 0.94 -15.03
N ALA A 30 0.31 1.49 -13.88
CA ALA A 30 -0.64 1.97 -12.89
C ALA A 30 -1.64 2.98 -13.47
N ASP A 31 -1.17 3.90 -14.32
CA ASP A 31 -1.99 4.93 -14.96
C ASP A 31 -3.04 4.37 -15.94
N SER A 32 -2.87 3.12 -16.40
CA SER A 32 -3.83 2.45 -17.28
C SER A 32 -5.02 1.82 -16.53
N ILE A 33 -4.96 1.77 -15.20
CA ILE A 33 -5.99 1.18 -14.35
C ILE A 33 -6.77 2.33 -13.71
N SER A 34 -8.06 2.43 -14.05
CA SER A 34 -8.95 3.40 -13.41
C SER A 34 -9.10 3.06 -11.92
N SER A 35 -8.90 4.04 -11.05
CA SER A 35 -9.18 3.90 -9.63
C SER A 35 -10.67 3.56 -9.43
N PRO A 36 -11.01 2.64 -8.51
CA PRO A 36 -12.40 2.34 -8.21
C PRO A 36 -13.16 3.60 -7.75
N PRO A 37 -14.48 3.72 -8.01
CA PRO A 37 -15.26 4.90 -7.61
C PRO A 37 -15.28 5.19 -6.10
N TRP A 38 -15.00 4.19 -5.26
CA TRP A 38 -14.92 4.40 -3.81
C TRP A 38 -13.64 5.12 -3.37
N HIS A 39 -12.59 5.10 -4.20
CA HIS A 39 -11.28 5.67 -3.88
C HIS A 39 -11.36 7.20 -3.76
N GLU A 40 -12.10 7.84 -4.67
CA GLU A 40 -12.38 9.28 -4.65
C GLU A 40 -13.08 9.69 -3.35
N LYS A 41 -14.13 8.97 -2.96
CA LYS A 41 -14.88 9.25 -1.72
C LYS A 41 -14.01 9.18 -0.47
N VAL A 42 -13.07 8.23 -0.43
CA VAL A 42 -12.11 8.10 0.68
C VAL A 42 -11.14 9.29 0.69
N PHE A 43 -10.72 9.74 -0.50
CA PHE A 43 -9.83 10.89 -0.62
C PHE A 43 -10.54 12.18 -0.16
N GLU A 44 -11.75 12.44 -0.64
CA GLU A 44 -12.58 13.58 -0.22
C GLU A 44 -12.78 13.60 1.31
N ALA A 45 -13.14 12.46 1.91
CA ALA A 45 -13.33 12.36 3.35
C ALA A 45 -12.07 12.70 4.15
N ARG A 46 -10.88 12.27 3.68
CA ARG A 46 -9.60 12.58 4.32
C ARG A 46 -9.19 14.03 4.13
N GLU A 47 -9.40 14.59 2.95
CA GLU A 47 -9.15 16.02 2.71
C GLU A 47 -10.01 16.91 3.60
N ASP A 48 -11.28 16.55 3.77
CA ASP A 48 -12.20 17.27 4.65
C ASP A 48 -11.82 17.13 6.12
N GLY A 49 -11.36 15.93 6.55
CA GLY A 49 -10.79 15.72 7.88
C GLY A 49 -9.60 16.66 8.15
N ILE A 50 -8.69 16.80 7.18
CA ILE A 50 -7.54 17.71 7.30
C ILE A 50 -8.00 19.18 7.36
N LYS A 51 -8.96 19.59 6.51
CA LYS A 51 -9.49 20.97 6.50
C LYS A 51 -10.20 21.33 7.81
N ASN A 52 -10.91 20.37 8.40
CA ASN A 52 -11.65 20.55 9.64
C ASN A 52 -10.75 20.43 10.89
N GLY A 53 -9.51 19.94 10.72
CA GLY A 53 -8.57 19.70 11.81
C GLY A 53 -8.80 18.38 12.57
N ASP A 54 -9.61 17.49 12.02
CA ASP A 54 -9.84 16.14 12.55
C ASP A 54 -8.68 15.19 12.20
N ASP A 55 -7.97 15.46 11.10
CA ASP A 55 -6.81 14.72 10.63
C ASP A 55 -5.59 15.63 10.45
N GLU A 56 -4.39 15.08 10.64
CA GLU A 56 -3.12 15.79 10.42
C GLU A 56 -2.09 14.92 9.71
N PHE A 57 -1.18 15.58 8.99
CA PHE A 57 0.00 14.91 8.46
C PHE A 57 1.02 14.71 9.57
N VAL A 58 1.41 13.46 9.79
CA VAL A 58 2.41 13.08 10.80
C VAL A 58 3.65 12.54 10.10
N ASP A 59 4.82 12.86 10.64
CA ASP A 59 6.07 12.25 10.20
C ASP A 59 6.01 10.72 10.35
N TRP A 60 6.55 10.00 9.36
CA TRP A 60 6.46 8.55 9.32
C TRP A 60 7.12 7.86 10.52
N SER A 61 8.22 8.41 11.03
CA SER A 61 8.89 7.86 12.21
C SER A 61 8.04 8.04 13.47
N THR A 62 7.37 9.19 13.60
CA THR A 62 6.41 9.45 14.68
C THR A 62 5.19 8.54 14.58
N ALA A 63 4.62 8.37 13.39
CA ALA A 63 3.47 7.48 13.18
C ALA A 63 3.80 6.04 13.59
N LYS A 64 4.97 5.52 13.18
CA LYS A 64 5.45 4.19 13.59
C LYS A 64 5.57 4.06 15.11
N LYS A 65 6.16 5.07 15.76
CA LYS A 65 6.32 5.07 17.22
C LYS A 65 4.96 5.04 17.93
N ASN A 66 4.02 5.89 17.51
CA ASN A 66 2.67 5.94 18.09
C ASN A 66 1.96 4.59 17.98
N ILE A 67 2.10 3.90 16.84
CA ILE A 67 1.53 2.56 16.66
C ILE A 67 2.19 1.56 17.63
N GLN A 68 3.52 1.56 17.74
CA GLN A 68 4.24 0.68 18.67
C GLN A 68 3.85 0.93 20.15
N ASP A 69 3.72 2.20 20.54
CA ASP A 69 3.32 2.60 21.87
C ASP A 69 1.86 2.21 22.16
N SER A 70 0.98 2.18 21.15
CA SER A 70 -0.44 1.81 21.31
C SER A 70 -0.71 0.31 21.46
N ILE A 71 0.24 -0.53 21.05
CA ILE A 71 0.11 -2.00 21.08
C ILE A 71 0.91 -2.66 22.21
N SER A 72 1.71 -1.88 22.96
CA SER A 72 2.54 -2.34 24.08
C SER A 72 1.84 -2.13 25.41
#